data_AF-C7YUL2-F1
#
_entry.id   AF-C7YUL2-F1
#
_cell.length_a   1.000
_cell.length_b   1.000
_cell.length_c   1.000
_cell.angle_alpha   90.00
_cell.angle_beta   90.00
_cell.angle_gamma   90.00
#
_symmetry.space_group_name_H-M   'P 1'
#
loop_
_entity.id
_entity.type
_entity.pdbx_description
1 polymer ?
#
loop_
_entity_poly.entity_id
_entity_poly.type
_entity_poly.pdbx_seq_one_letter_code
_entity_poly.pdbx_strand_id
1 'polypeptide(L)'
;MDPAIRAQFLESPLYRDFKTAFQHIMEKKIKNSQEVQQNEVLEPYYYITGLPLPFRGGCWCISAPQDQCRDPETCPCKPRPFMGVNMRLAVCNRDHDERGNCFGARRDCFDLRNVAEPYFLLILSRGSEPATPWSQQQKERLTSIFGLYRITDGMYNHFANAVCALVDDMIDPFRAGNAGWVSQVHGILGWYGQSGHHCVEELVRYMSDACRDRLVLESPVLERGRRRRNREDWEGRDIE
;
A
#
# COMPACT_ATOMS: atom_id res chain seq x y z
N MET A 1 -9.06 17.45 -8.64
CA MET A 1 -9.92 17.70 -7.46
C MET A 1 -9.67 19.13 -7.03
N ASP A 2 -10.73 19.87 -6.68
CA ASP A 2 -10.58 21.18 -6.04
C ASP A 2 -9.75 21.06 -4.73
N PRO A 3 -8.82 21.99 -4.42
CA PRO A 3 -7.98 21.90 -3.23
C PRO A 3 -8.74 21.78 -1.90
N ALA A 4 -9.92 22.42 -1.77
CA ALA A 4 -10.71 22.34 -0.55
C ALA A 4 -11.38 20.97 -0.39
N ILE A 5 -11.89 20.41 -1.50
CA ILE A 5 -12.43 19.04 -1.52
C ILE A 5 -11.31 18.02 -1.21
N ARG A 6 -10.09 18.27 -1.68
CA ARG A 6 -8.92 17.44 -1.37
C ARG A 6 -8.56 17.50 0.11
N ALA A 7 -8.56 18.67 0.73
CA ALA A 7 -8.31 18.80 2.16
C ALA A 7 -9.35 18.05 2.99
N GLN A 8 -10.64 18.25 2.69
CA GLN A 8 -11.73 17.53 3.35
C GLN A 8 -11.63 16.01 3.18
N PHE A 9 -11.19 15.55 2.01
CA PHE A 9 -10.98 14.13 1.75
C PHE A 9 -9.82 13.56 2.59
N LEU A 10 -8.68 14.24 2.66
CA LEU A 10 -7.53 13.81 3.47
C LEU A 10 -7.84 13.77 4.97
N GLU A 11 -8.83 14.53 5.43
CA GLU A 11 -9.31 14.50 6.82
C GLU A 11 -10.41 13.45 7.05
N SER A 12 -10.95 12.86 5.99
CA SER A 12 -12.09 11.94 6.09
C SER A 12 -11.70 10.58 6.71
N PRO A 13 -12.62 9.92 7.45
CA PRO A 13 -12.35 8.58 7.95
C PRO A 13 -12.11 7.55 6.84
N LEU A 14 -12.67 7.78 5.65
CA LEU A 14 -12.43 6.95 4.47
C LEU A 14 -10.95 6.97 4.07
N TYR A 15 -10.36 8.16 3.99
CA TYR A 15 -8.93 8.28 3.69
C TYR A 15 -8.07 7.60 4.75
N ARG A 16 -8.39 7.78 6.03
CA ARG A 16 -7.65 7.18 7.14
C ARG A 16 -7.68 5.66 7.08
N ASP A 17 -8.87 5.08 6.96
CA ASP A 17 -9.05 3.62 6.92
C ASP A 17 -8.37 3.03 5.67
N PHE A 18 -8.37 3.78 4.57
CA PHE A 18 -7.71 3.37 3.34
C PHE A 18 -6.18 3.42 3.42
N LYS A 19 -5.61 4.49 3.98
CA LYS A 19 -4.17 4.61 4.26
C LYS A 19 -3.70 3.45 5.14
N THR A 20 -4.44 3.18 6.22
CA THR A 20 -4.16 2.06 7.14
C THR A 20 -4.22 0.72 6.42
N ALA A 21 -5.25 0.49 5.60
CA ALA A 21 -5.38 -0.73 4.81
C ALA A 21 -4.20 -0.94 3.87
N PHE A 22 -3.79 0.10 3.14
CA PHE A 22 -2.65 0.06 2.23
C PHE A 22 -1.34 -0.29 2.96
N GLN A 23 -1.08 0.38 4.09
CA GLN A 23 0.09 0.10 4.93
C GLN A 23 0.07 -1.34 5.48
N HIS A 24 -1.06 -1.81 6.00
CA HIS A 24 -1.20 -3.18 6.51
C HIS A 24 -0.97 -4.25 5.45
N ILE A 25 -1.42 -4.04 4.21
CA ILE A 25 -1.15 -4.96 3.10
C ILE A 25 0.36 -5.10 2.89
N MET A 26 1.07 -3.97 2.81
CA MET A 26 2.52 -3.97 2.59
C MET A 26 3.26 -4.62 3.76
N GLU A 27 2.95 -4.22 5.00
CA GLU A 27 3.55 -4.80 6.21
C GLU A 27 3.33 -6.30 6.30
N LYS A 28 2.12 -6.78 5.99
CA LYS A 28 1.82 -8.21 6.01
C LYS A 28 2.58 -8.97 4.93
N LYS A 29 2.71 -8.42 3.72
CA LYS A 29 3.50 -9.04 2.65
C LYS A 29 4.99 -9.12 3.04
N ILE A 30 5.52 -8.07 3.68
CA ILE A 30 6.89 -8.06 4.21
C ILE A 30 7.07 -9.11 5.31
N LYS A 31 6.18 -9.15 6.32
CA LYS A 31 6.24 -10.14 7.43
C LYS A 31 6.15 -11.59 6.95
N ASN A 32 5.41 -11.81 5.87
CA ASN A 32 5.26 -13.13 5.26
C ASN A 32 6.43 -13.50 4.33
N SER A 33 7.35 -12.57 4.04
CA SER A 33 8.55 -12.90 3.27
C SER A 33 9.52 -13.71 4.11
N GLN A 34 9.91 -14.89 3.60
CA GLN A 34 10.86 -15.79 4.27
C GLN A 34 12.22 -15.13 4.55
N GLU A 35 12.58 -14.09 3.80
CA GLU A 35 13.87 -13.39 3.93
C GLU A 35 13.87 -12.31 5.02
N VAL A 36 12.69 -11.88 5.47
CA VAL A 36 12.53 -10.81 6.49
C VAL A 36 12.26 -11.39 7.88
N GLN A 37 12.03 -12.70 7.98
CA GLN A 37 11.88 -13.37 9.27
C GLN A 37 13.25 -13.52 9.92
N GLN A 38 13.55 -12.69 10.93
CA GLN A 38 14.23 -13.12 12.17
C GLN A 38 14.60 -12.03 13.19
N ASN A 39 14.36 -10.74 12.97
CA ASN A 39 14.71 -9.73 13.97
C ASN A 39 13.49 -8.89 14.40
N GLU A 40 13.24 -8.85 15.72
CA GLU A 40 12.34 -7.90 16.39
C GLU A 40 12.96 -6.49 16.37
N VAL A 41 13.23 -5.96 15.17
CA VAL A 41 13.62 -4.55 15.03
C VAL A 41 12.34 -3.73 15.06
N LEU A 42 12.20 -2.86 16.06
CA LEU A 42 11.20 -1.80 16.05
C LEU A 42 11.58 -0.83 14.93
N GLU A 43 10.67 -0.62 13.98
CA GLU A 43 10.84 0.33 12.85
C GLU A 43 12.05 0.02 11.94
N PRO A 44 12.08 -1.15 11.30
CA PRO A 44 13.20 -1.56 10.46
C PRO A 44 13.30 -0.73 9.17
N TYR A 45 14.53 -0.40 8.80
CA TYR A 45 14.85 -0.05 7.43
C TYR A 45 14.99 -1.32 6.59
N TYR A 46 14.45 -1.30 5.38
CA TYR A 46 14.55 -2.40 4.42
C TYR A 46 15.43 -2.00 3.26
N TYR A 47 16.03 -2.98 2.59
CA TYR A 47 16.64 -2.76 1.28
C TYR A 47 16.31 -3.93 0.37
N ILE A 48 16.24 -3.62 -0.93
CA ILE A 48 15.96 -4.63 -1.94
C ILE A 48 17.24 -5.43 -2.22
N THR A 49 17.12 -6.76 -2.17
CA THR A 49 18.18 -7.71 -2.51
C THR A 49 17.69 -8.71 -3.55
N GLY A 50 18.58 -9.59 -3.99
CA GLY A 50 18.25 -10.64 -4.96
C GLY A 50 17.99 -10.15 -6.38
N LEU A 51 18.00 -8.84 -6.63
CA LEU A 51 17.93 -8.25 -7.97
C LEU A 51 19.12 -8.72 -8.81
N PRO A 52 18.91 -9.43 -9.93
CA PRO A 52 19.96 -9.75 -10.89
C PRO A 52 20.72 -8.49 -11.32
N LEU A 53 22.00 -8.59 -11.68
CA LEU A 53 22.82 -7.45 -12.15
C LEU A 53 22.12 -6.59 -13.23
N PRO A 54 21.37 -7.16 -14.21
CA PRO A 54 20.55 -6.40 -15.15
C PRO A 54 19.48 -5.48 -14.51
N PHE A 55 19.01 -5.77 -13.30
CA PHE A 55 18.04 -4.93 -12.58
C PHE A 55 18.69 -3.76 -11.84
N ARG A 56 19.99 -3.83 -11.53
CA ARG A 56 20.68 -2.79 -10.76
C ARG A 56 21.19 -1.62 -11.62
N GLY A 57 21.11 -1.74 -12.94
CA GLY A 57 21.51 -0.67 -13.88
C GLY A 57 21.29 -1.00 -15.36
N GLY A 58 20.47 -2.00 -15.69
CA GLY A 58 20.30 -2.50 -17.06
C GLY A 58 18.91 -2.26 -17.65
N CYS A 59 18.88 -1.82 -18.91
CA CYS A 59 17.73 -1.92 -19.81
C CYS A 59 17.62 -3.37 -20.31
N TRP A 60 16.43 -3.98 -20.25
CA TRP A 60 16.21 -5.33 -20.81
C TRP A 60 15.92 -5.34 -22.32
N CYS A 61 15.99 -4.18 -22.95
CA CYS A 61 15.78 -4.00 -24.38
C CYS A 61 16.91 -4.62 -25.23
N ILE A 62 17.89 -5.28 -24.61
CA ILE A 62 19.17 -5.59 -25.25
C ILE A 62 19.78 -6.91 -24.82
N SER A 63 20.40 -7.56 -25.80
CA SER A 63 21.20 -8.78 -25.66
C SER A 63 22.69 -8.50 -25.44
N ALA A 64 23.16 -7.26 -25.62
CA ALA A 64 24.56 -6.87 -25.44
C ALA A 64 24.74 -5.44 -24.85
N PRO A 65 25.85 -5.16 -24.13
CA PRO A 65 26.06 -3.90 -23.40
C PRO A 65 26.08 -2.62 -24.27
N GLN A 66 26.50 -2.72 -25.53
CA GLN A 66 26.60 -1.58 -26.45
C GLN A 66 25.26 -1.03 -26.94
N ASP A 67 24.20 -1.83 -26.84
CA ASP A 67 22.87 -1.46 -27.31
C ASP A 67 22.06 -0.76 -26.20
N GLN A 68 22.64 -0.64 -25.00
CA GLN A 68 21.94 -0.20 -23.79
C GLN A 68 21.29 1.16 -24.01
N CYS A 69 20.02 1.29 -23.59
CA CYS A 69 19.32 2.56 -23.67
C CYS A 69 20.21 3.69 -23.13
N ARG A 70 20.26 4.77 -23.89
CA ARG A 70 21.09 5.96 -23.60
C ARG A 70 20.84 6.51 -22.20
N ASP A 71 19.61 6.33 -21.71
CA ASP A 71 19.22 6.54 -20.32
C ASP A 71 18.56 5.24 -19.77
N PRO A 72 19.26 4.52 -18.87
CA PRO A 72 18.74 3.32 -18.21
C PRO A 72 17.53 3.60 -17.29
N GLU A 73 17.40 4.82 -16.77
CA GLU A 73 16.33 5.21 -15.85
C GLU A 73 15.00 5.46 -16.57
N THR A 74 15.06 5.93 -17.83
CA THR A 74 13.87 6.16 -18.66
C THR A 74 13.55 4.99 -19.59
N CYS A 75 14.23 3.87 -19.44
CA CYS A 75 14.07 2.70 -20.31
C CYS A 75 12.71 1.99 -20.09
N PRO A 76 11.85 1.83 -21.12
CA PRO A 76 10.56 1.12 -21.01
C PRO A 76 10.69 -0.36 -20.70
N CYS A 77 11.86 -0.94 -20.96
CA CYS A 77 12.20 -2.31 -20.58
C CYS A 77 13.02 -2.36 -19.28
N LYS A 78 13.00 -1.32 -18.43
CA LYS A 78 13.61 -1.41 -17.11
C LYS A 78 12.87 -2.49 -16.34
N PRO A 79 13.58 -3.48 -15.78
CA PRO A 79 12.92 -4.62 -15.25
C PRO A 79 12.20 -4.25 -13.96
N ARG A 80 11.00 -4.80 -13.79
CA ARG A 80 10.08 -4.45 -12.71
C ARG A 80 10.22 -5.51 -11.61
N PRO A 81 10.91 -5.21 -10.51
CA PRO A 81 11.10 -6.19 -9.46
C PRO A 81 9.81 -6.36 -8.65
N PHE A 82 9.46 -7.61 -8.37
CA PHE A 82 8.31 -7.98 -7.56
C PHE A 82 8.67 -9.09 -6.58
N MET A 83 8.19 -8.90 -5.36
CA MET A 83 8.51 -9.74 -4.23
C MET A 83 7.96 -11.15 -4.47
N GLY A 84 8.78 -12.15 -4.15
CA GLY A 84 8.43 -13.56 -4.35
C GLY A 84 8.79 -14.14 -5.72
N VAL A 85 9.34 -13.34 -6.65
CA VAL A 85 9.89 -13.85 -7.92
C VAL A 85 11.32 -13.39 -8.17
N ASN A 86 11.53 -12.10 -8.44
CA ASN A 86 12.84 -11.55 -8.80
C ASN A 86 13.31 -10.45 -7.83
N MET A 87 12.54 -10.20 -6.78
CA MET A 87 12.82 -9.25 -5.72
C MET A 87 12.77 -9.95 -4.37
N ARG A 88 13.75 -9.65 -3.53
CA ARG A 88 13.83 -10.08 -2.14
C ARG A 88 14.00 -8.86 -1.26
N LEU A 89 13.58 -8.96 0.00
CA LEU A 89 13.77 -7.88 0.99
C LEU A 89 14.67 -8.38 2.10
N ALA A 90 15.48 -7.48 2.64
CA ALA A 90 16.26 -7.73 3.84
C ALA A 90 16.18 -6.53 4.77
N VAL A 91 16.23 -6.80 6.09
CA VAL A 91 16.33 -5.77 7.11
C VAL A 91 17.76 -5.21 7.13
N CYS A 92 17.87 -3.88 7.16
CA CYS A 92 19.14 -3.19 7.35
C CYS A 92 19.37 -2.93 8.84
N ASN A 93 20.33 -3.64 9.44
CA ASN A 93 20.70 -3.46 10.85
C ASN A 93 21.76 -2.36 11.06
N ARG A 94 21.93 -1.46 10.09
CA ARG A 94 22.90 -0.37 10.16
C ARG A 94 22.22 0.91 10.62
N ASP A 95 23.02 1.85 11.09
CA ASP A 95 22.54 3.20 11.34
C ASP A 95 22.16 3.89 10.02
N HIS A 96 21.13 4.72 10.10
CA HIS A 96 20.65 5.56 9.00
C HIS A 96 20.59 7.01 9.50
N ASP A 97 20.85 7.98 8.63
CA ASP A 97 20.65 9.39 8.95
C ASP A 97 19.15 9.76 9.00
N GLU A 98 18.84 11.00 9.37
CA GLU A 98 17.46 11.51 9.41
C GLU A 98 16.73 11.46 8.06
N ARG A 99 17.47 11.34 6.96
CA ARG A 99 16.92 11.23 5.60
C ARG A 99 16.79 9.77 5.16
N GLY A 100 17.15 8.80 6.02
CA GLY A 100 17.12 7.38 5.73
C GLY A 100 18.34 6.87 4.96
N ASN A 101 19.39 7.67 4.79
CA ASN A 101 20.61 7.22 4.10
C ASN A 101 21.41 6.28 5.00
N CYS A 102 21.74 5.10 4.48
CA CYS A 102 22.49 4.09 5.20
C CYS A 102 23.97 4.47 5.37
N PHE A 103 24.49 4.44 6.60
CA PHE A 103 25.91 4.70 6.83
C PHE A 103 26.79 3.53 6.32
N GLY A 104 27.83 3.87 5.55
CA GLY A 104 28.91 2.95 5.17
C GLY A 104 28.61 1.94 4.05
N ALA A 105 27.55 2.10 3.24
CA ALA A 105 27.38 1.39 1.97
C ALA A 105 26.43 2.13 1.02
N ARG A 106 26.63 1.99 -0.29
CA ARG A 106 25.64 2.38 -1.31
C ARG A 106 24.47 1.38 -1.36
N ARG A 107 23.74 1.22 -0.26
CA ARG A 107 22.48 0.46 -0.23
C ARG A 107 21.33 1.46 -0.29
N ASP A 108 20.38 1.21 -1.18
CA ASP A 108 19.12 1.96 -1.25
C ASP A 108 18.18 1.43 -0.17
N CYS A 109 18.43 1.87 1.06
CA CYS A 109 17.60 1.54 2.22
C CYS A 109 16.38 2.46 2.28
N PHE A 110 15.26 1.93 2.76
CA PHE A 110 14.02 2.68 2.89
C PHE A 110 13.25 2.27 4.13
N ASP A 111 12.60 3.26 4.75
CA ASP A 111 11.53 3.04 5.72
C ASP A 111 10.22 2.93 4.93
N LEU A 112 9.47 1.85 5.16
CA LEU A 112 8.17 1.63 4.52
C LEU A 112 7.22 2.83 4.73
N ARG A 113 7.25 3.46 5.89
CA ARG A 113 6.41 4.61 6.25
C ARG A 113 6.75 5.83 5.39
N ASN A 114 8.03 6.02 5.09
CA ASN A 114 8.52 7.18 4.35
C ASN A 114 8.35 7.03 2.83
N VAL A 115 8.09 5.82 2.32
CA VAL A 115 7.93 5.59 0.87
C VAL A 115 6.48 5.28 0.47
N ALA A 116 5.71 4.58 1.30
CA ALA A 116 4.35 4.20 0.97
C ALA A 116 3.38 5.40 0.95
N GLU A 117 3.44 6.28 1.97
CA GLU A 117 2.51 7.40 2.08
C GLU A 117 2.70 8.48 0.99
N PRO A 118 3.92 8.93 0.68
CA PRO A 118 4.12 9.90 -0.41
C PRO A 118 3.67 9.35 -1.77
N TYR A 119 3.95 8.06 -2.04
CA TYR A 119 3.47 7.40 -3.24
C TYR A 119 1.94 7.38 -3.29
N PHE A 120 1.31 7.01 -2.18
CA PHE A 120 -0.13 6.95 -2.05
C PHE A 120 -0.80 8.33 -2.26
N LEU A 121 -0.27 9.38 -1.64
CA LEU A 121 -0.72 10.76 -1.83
C LEU A 121 -0.56 11.25 -3.27
N LEU A 122 0.51 10.85 -3.95
CA LEU A 122 0.72 11.16 -5.36
C LEU A 122 -0.41 10.57 -6.22
N ILE A 123 -0.77 9.29 -6.02
CA ILE A 123 -1.85 8.65 -6.78
C ILE A 123 -3.20 9.35 -6.54
N LEU A 124 -3.53 9.64 -5.28
CA LEU A 124 -4.75 10.38 -4.94
C LEU A 124 -4.76 11.80 -5.52
N SER A 125 -3.60 12.41 -5.72
CA SER A 125 -3.50 13.75 -6.31
C SER A 125 -3.71 13.78 -7.82
N ARG A 126 -3.49 12.65 -8.51
CA ARG A 126 -3.52 12.60 -9.98
C ARG A 126 -4.90 12.89 -10.56
N GLY A 127 -5.98 12.76 -9.79
CA GLY A 127 -7.33 13.15 -10.18
C GLY A 127 -7.82 12.58 -11.51
N SER A 128 -7.12 11.57 -12.03
CA SER A 128 -7.26 11.05 -13.37
C SER A 128 -8.29 9.93 -13.37
N GLU A 129 -9.10 9.92 -14.42
CA GLU A 129 -9.92 8.76 -14.73
C GLU A 129 -8.99 7.54 -14.90
N PRO A 130 -9.40 6.36 -14.39
CA PRO A 130 -8.64 5.16 -14.62
C PRO A 130 -8.50 4.92 -16.12
N ALA A 131 -7.30 4.53 -16.55
CA ALA A 131 -7.02 4.26 -17.97
C ALA A 131 -7.81 3.03 -18.47
N THR A 132 -8.12 2.09 -17.58
CA THR A 132 -9.03 0.98 -17.87
C THR A 132 -10.48 1.46 -17.74
N PRO A 133 -11.36 1.12 -18.69
CA PRO A 133 -12.80 1.26 -18.48
C PRO A 133 -13.28 0.20 -17.48
N TRP A 134 -13.18 0.51 -16.19
CA TRP A 134 -13.69 -0.34 -15.11
C TRP A 134 -15.21 -0.46 -15.21
N SER A 135 -15.71 -1.69 -15.18
CA SER A 135 -17.16 -1.93 -15.24
C SER A 135 -17.85 -1.40 -13.98
N GLN A 136 -19.12 -1.02 -14.12
CA GLN A 136 -19.92 -0.54 -12.99
C GLN A 136 -19.94 -1.56 -11.84
N GLN A 137 -20.06 -2.85 -12.15
CA GLN A 137 -20.00 -3.94 -11.16
C GLN A 137 -18.67 -4.00 -10.41
N GLN A 138 -17.54 -3.69 -11.06
CA GLN A 138 -16.24 -3.65 -10.40
C GLN A 138 -16.10 -2.43 -9.49
N LYS A 139 -16.62 -1.27 -9.92
CA LYS A 139 -16.69 -0.07 -9.08
C LYS A 139 -17.62 -0.26 -7.87
N GLU A 140 -18.75 -0.93 -8.04
CA GLU A 140 -19.70 -1.25 -6.97
C GLU A 140 -19.09 -2.17 -5.89
N ARG A 141 -18.22 -3.10 -6.27
CA ARG A 141 -17.49 -3.94 -5.30
C ARG A 141 -16.53 -3.11 -4.43
N LEU A 142 -15.78 -2.21 -5.05
CA LEU A 142 -14.93 -1.23 -4.35
C LEU A 142 -15.73 -0.43 -3.33
N THR A 143 -16.96 -0.08 -3.68
CA THR A 143 -17.76 0.89 -2.93
C THR A 143 -18.76 0.25 -1.98
N SER A 144 -18.88 -1.08 -1.99
CA SER A 144 -19.75 -1.84 -1.06
C SER A 144 -19.49 -1.53 0.41
N ILE A 145 -18.26 -1.11 0.75
CA ILE A 145 -17.88 -0.70 2.10
C ILE A 145 -18.04 0.81 2.35
N PHE A 146 -18.22 1.62 1.32
CA PHE A 146 -18.32 3.08 1.44
C PHE A 146 -19.62 3.53 2.10
N GLY A 147 -20.66 2.67 2.12
CA GLY A 147 -21.88 2.93 2.88
C GLY A 147 -21.67 3.11 4.39
N LEU A 148 -20.50 2.74 4.91
CA LEU A 148 -20.10 2.97 6.31
C LEU A 148 -19.53 4.37 6.55
N TYR A 149 -19.32 5.17 5.49
CA TYR A 149 -18.67 6.47 5.54
C TYR A 149 -19.67 7.56 5.12
N ARG A 150 -19.75 8.64 5.91
CA ARG A 150 -20.56 9.81 5.58
C ARG A 150 -19.80 10.73 4.61
N ILE A 151 -19.81 10.38 3.33
CA ILE A 151 -19.14 11.13 2.25
C ILE A 151 -20.15 11.57 1.19
N THR A 152 -19.82 12.62 0.43
CA THR A 152 -20.64 13.09 -0.69
C THR A 152 -20.44 12.24 -1.95
N ASP A 153 -21.41 12.24 -2.87
CA ASP A 153 -21.31 11.52 -4.16
C ASP A 153 -20.10 11.97 -5.01
N GLY A 154 -19.73 13.26 -4.91
CA GLY A 154 -18.53 13.78 -5.57
C GLY A 154 -17.23 13.20 -4.99
N MET A 155 -17.14 13.06 -3.67
CA MET A 155 -16.00 12.42 -3.00
C MET A 155 -15.96 10.92 -3.28
N TYR A 156 -17.13 10.28 -3.33
CA TYR A 156 -17.30 8.87 -3.69
C TYR A 156 -16.72 8.56 -5.06
N ASN A 157 -17.15 9.27 -6.11
CA ASN A 157 -16.72 9.00 -7.48
C ASN A 157 -15.23 9.27 -7.67
N HIS A 158 -14.73 10.33 -7.03
CA HIS A 158 -13.31 10.63 -7.06
C HIS A 158 -12.48 9.52 -6.42
N PHE A 159 -12.90 9.03 -5.26
CA PHE A 159 -12.19 7.97 -4.56
C PHE A 159 -12.21 6.66 -5.35
N ALA A 160 -13.39 6.25 -5.84
CA ALA A 160 -13.51 5.05 -6.67
C ALA A 160 -12.58 5.11 -7.89
N ASN A 161 -12.53 6.26 -8.58
CA ASN A 161 -11.62 6.46 -9.71
C ASN A 161 -10.15 6.44 -9.29
N ALA A 162 -9.78 7.03 -8.15
CA ALA A 162 -8.42 7.01 -7.64
C ALA A 162 -7.96 5.60 -7.26
N VAL A 163 -8.83 4.77 -6.69
CA VAL A 163 -8.52 3.37 -6.41
C VAL A 163 -8.42 2.55 -7.69
N CYS A 164 -9.31 2.77 -8.66
CA CYS A 164 -9.19 2.15 -9.98
C CYS A 164 -7.87 2.53 -10.67
N ALA A 165 -7.45 3.80 -10.58
CA ALA A 165 -6.17 4.27 -11.12
C ALA A 165 -4.97 3.65 -10.38
N LEU A 166 -5.05 3.52 -9.04
CA LEU A 166 -4.05 2.79 -8.25
C LEU A 166 -3.92 1.35 -8.75
N VAL A 167 -5.04 0.65 -8.94
CA VAL A 167 -5.00 -0.74 -9.39
C VAL A 167 -4.48 -0.84 -10.82
N ASP A 168 -4.87 0.06 -11.71
CA ASP A 168 -4.34 0.14 -13.09
C ASP A 168 -2.81 0.30 -13.11
N ASP A 169 -2.27 1.24 -12.31
CA ASP A 169 -0.82 1.47 -12.19
C ASP A 169 -0.09 0.23 -11.63
N MET A 170 -0.77 -0.60 -10.83
CA MET A 170 -0.19 -1.74 -10.13
C MET A 170 -0.27 -3.06 -10.91
N ILE A 171 -1.31 -3.26 -11.73
CA ILE A 171 -1.46 -4.48 -12.53
C ILE A 171 -0.66 -4.43 -13.83
N ASP A 172 -0.41 -3.23 -14.37
CA ASP A 172 0.33 -3.02 -15.63
C ASP A 172 1.42 -1.94 -15.51
N PRO A 173 2.71 -2.34 -15.42
CA PRO A 173 3.83 -1.42 -15.27
C PRO A 173 4.13 -0.59 -16.53
N PHE A 174 3.55 -0.94 -17.69
CA PHE A 174 3.67 -0.14 -18.89
C PHE A 174 2.77 1.09 -18.84
N ARG A 175 1.68 1.04 -18.06
CA ARG A 175 0.76 2.18 -17.86
C ARG A 175 1.30 3.21 -16.89
N ALA A 176 1.94 2.78 -15.81
CA ALA A 176 2.61 3.68 -14.88
C ALA A 176 3.79 4.44 -15.53
N GLY A 177 4.30 3.95 -16.66
CA GLY A 177 5.52 4.44 -17.29
C GLY A 177 6.76 4.22 -16.43
N ASN A 178 7.94 4.58 -16.95
CA ASN A 178 9.19 4.37 -16.20
C ASN A 178 9.33 5.26 -14.97
N ALA A 179 8.73 6.45 -15.00
CA ALA A 179 8.73 7.39 -13.88
C ALA A 179 7.73 7.02 -12.77
N GLY A 180 6.75 6.16 -13.05
CA GLY A 180 5.70 5.80 -12.08
C GLY A 180 6.02 4.57 -11.22
N TRP A 181 6.91 3.68 -11.68
CA TRP A 181 7.21 2.44 -10.96
C TRP A 181 8.14 2.66 -9.76
N VAL A 182 7.57 2.52 -8.56
CA VAL A 182 8.28 2.55 -7.28
C VAL A 182 8.41 1.13 -6.74
N SER A 183 9.60 0.53 -6.85
CA SER A 183 9.86 -0.87 -6.46
C SER A 183 9.57 -1.16 -4.99
N GLN A 184 9.83 -0.17 -4.12
CA GLN A 184 9.52 -0.22 -2.69
C GLN A 184 8.02 -0.26 -2.41
N VAL A 185 7.16 0.02 -3.40
CA VAL A 185 5.70 -0.03 -3.27
C VAL A 185 5.11 -1.12 -4.14
N HIS A 186 5.25 -1.01 -5.46
CA HIS A 186 4.69 -1.94 -6.43
C HIS A 186 5.26 -3.35 -6.25
N GLY A 187 6.58 -3.43 -6.06
CA GLY A 187 7.26 -4.70 -5.89
C GLY A 187 6.84 -5.42 -4.62
N ILE A 188 6.58 -4.67 -3.54
CA ILE A 188 6.11 -5.23 -2.26
C ILE A 188 4.64 -5.66 -2.34
N LEU A 189 3.78 -4.85 -2.97
CA LEU A 189 2.36 -5.21 -3.15
C LEU A 189 2.19 -6.47 -3.99
N GLY A 190 3.05 -6.67 -5.01
CA GLY A 190 3.03 -7.89 -5.82
C GLY A 190 1.73 -8.08 -6.62
N TRP A 191 1.05 -6.98 -6.96
CA TRP A 191 -0.18 -6.99 -7.76
C TRP A 191 0.07 -7.09 -9.27
N TYR A 192 1.32 -7.06 -9.69
CA TYR A 192 1.71 -7.24 -11.08
C TYR A 192 1.20 -8.58 -11.63
N GLY A 193 0.54 -8.54 -12.79
CA GLY A 193 -0.03 -9.72 -13.45
C GLY A 193 -1.23 -10.36 -12.71
N GLN A 194 -1.66 -9.78 -11.58
CA GLN A 194 -2.88 -10.18 -10.90
C GLN A 194 -4.11 -9.58 -11.60
N SER A 195 -5.28 -10.19 -11.40
CA SER A 195 -6.52 -9.59 -11.87
C SER A 195 -6.83 -8.35 -11.04
N GLY A 196 -7.32 -7.27 -11.68
CA GLY A 196 -7.76 -6.07 -10.96
C GLY A 196 -8.84 -6.38 -9.91
N HIS A 197 -9.64 -7.42 -10.15
CA HIS A 197 -10.60 -7.96 -9.18
C HIS A 197 -9.94 -8.48 -7.90
N HIS A 198 -8.86 -9.27 -8.02
CA HIS A 198 -8.11 -9.76 -6.86
C HIS A 198 -7.51 -8.61 -6.03
N CYS A 199 -6.91 -7.62 -6.69
CA CYS A 199 -6.32 -6.45 -6.04
C CYS A 199 -7.38 -5.63 -5.27
N VAL A 200 -8.54 -5.41 -5.90
CA VAL A 200 -9.69 -4.73 -5.26
C VAL A 200 -10.19 -5.52 -4.05
N GLU A 201 -10.36 -6.84 -4.16
CA GLU A 201 -10.85 -7.65 -3.03
C GLU A 201 -9.87 -7.67 -1.85
N GLU A 202 -8.56 -7.76 -2.13
CA GLU A 202 -7.55 -7.64 -1.09
C GLU A 202 -7.68 -6.29 -0.37
N LEU A 203 -7.77 -5.20 -1.13
CA LEU A 203 -7.88 -3.84 -0.61
C LEU A 203 -9.14 -3.60 0.22
N VAL A 204 -10.31 -3.99 -0.31
CA VAL A 204 -11.60 -3.87 0.38
C VAL A 204 -11.63 -4.65 1.69
N ARG A 205 -10.99 -5.83 1.73
CA ARG A 205 -10.86 -6.62 2.97
C ARG A 205 -10.10 -5.84 4.05
N TYR A 206 -8.92 -5.33 3.74
CA TYR A 206 -8.14 -4.58 4.74
C TYR A 206 -8.78 -3.24 5.11
N MET A 207 -9.49 -2.58 4.19
CA MET A 207 -10.28 -1.39 4.51
C MET A 207 -11.43 -1.72 5.47
N SER A 208 -12.08 -2.86 5.28
CA SER A 208 -13.14 -3.31 6.19
C SER A 208 -12.62 -3.57 7.59
N ASP A 209 -11.44 -4.17 7.70
CA ASP A 209 -10.76 -4.42 8.98
C ASP A 209 -10.38 -3.09 9.65
N ALA A 210 -9.72 -2.18 8.92
CA ALA A 210 -9.36 -0.85 9.44
C ALA A 210 -10.58 -0.05 9.92
N CYS A 211 -11.66 -0.06 9.14
CA CYS A 211 -12.92 0.59 9.49
C CYS A 211 -13.51 0.01 10.78
N ARG A 212 -13.53 -1.33 10.91
CA ARG A 212 -14.03 -2.00 12.10
C ARG A 212 -13.20 -1.63 13.34
N ASP A 213 -11.88 -1.68 13.22
CA ASP A 213 -10.97 -1.34 14.32
C ASP A 213 -11.17 0.11 14.77
N ARG A 214 -11.29 1.04 13.82
CA ARG A 214 -11.62 2.44 14.12
C ARG A 214 -12.96 2.58 14.82
N LEU A 215 -14.03 1.95 14.32
CA LEU A 215 -15.35 2.01 14.93
C LEU A 215 -15.39 1.43 16.35
N VAL A 216 -14.57 0.41 16.64
CA VAL A 216 -14.41 -0.13 18.00
C VAL A 216 -13.75 0.89 18.93
N LEU A 217 -12.70 1.57 18.46
CA LEU A 217 -11.98 2.59 19.24
C LEU A 217 -12.79 3.89 19.43
N GLU A 218 -13.55 4.30 18.42
CA GLU A 218 -14.33 5.54 18.42
C GLU A 218 -15.70 5.40 19.12
N SER A 219 -16.09 4.19 19.53
CA SER A 219 -17.39 3.94 20.16
C SER A 219 -17.27 3.70 21.68
N PRO A 220 -17.58 4.69 22.54
CA PRO A 220 -17.54 4.56 24.00
C PRO A 220 -18.65 3.65 24.59
N VAL A 221 -19.42 2.98 23.73
CA VAL A 221 -20.60 2.18 24.11
C VAL A 221 -20.24 0.70 24.36
N LEU A 222 -19.23 0.16 23.68
CA LEU A 222 -18.83 -1.24 23.85
C LEU A 222 -18.04 -1.49 25.14
N GLU A 223 -17.30 -0.50 25.65
CA GLU A 223 -16.66 -0.59 26.97
C GLU A 223 -17.67 -0.56 28.13
N ARG A 224 -18.76 0.21 28.00
CA ARG A 224 -19.86 0.19 28.99
C ARG A 224 -20.63 -1.13 28.97
N GLY A 225 -20.78 -1.76 27.79
CA GLY A 225 -21.37 -3.09 27.66
C GLY A 225 -20.49 -4.20 28.26
N ARG A 226 -19.16 -4.15 28.07
CA ARG A 226 -18.22 -5.12 28.66
C ARG A 226 -18.07 -4.96 30.18
N ARG A 227 -18.05 -3.73 30.70
CA ARG A 227 -17.98 -3.46 32.15
C ARG A 227 -19.29 -3.79 32.88
N ARG A 228 -20.46 -3.63 32.24
CA ARG A 228 -21.74 -4.08 32.83
C ARG A 228 -21.86 -5.61 32.87
N ARG A 229 -21.50 -6.30 31.77
CA ARG A 229 -21.54 -7.77 31.73
C ARG A 229 -20.59 -8.41 32.75
N ASN A 230 -19.38 -7.87 32.89
CA ASN A 230 -18.44 -8.33 33.92
C ASN A 230 -18.83 -7.94 35.35
N ARG A 231 -19.79 -7.02 35.56
CA ARG A 231 -20.27 -6.67 36.90
C ARG A 231 -21.46 -7.55 37.30
N GLU A 232 -22.33 -7.87 36.35
CA GLU A 232 -23.47 -8.78 36.56
C GLU A 232 -23.00 -10.25 36.77
N ASP A 233 -21.86 -10.65 36.19
CA ASP A 233 -21.29 -12.00 36.37
C ASP A 233 -20.55 -12.22 37.71
N TRP A 234 -20.25 -11.13 38.45
CA TRP A 234 -19.61 -11.19 39.78
C TRP A 234 -20.59 -10.96 40.93
N GLU A 235 -21.64 -10.15 40.75
CA GLU A 235 -22.66 -9.91 41.79
C GLU A 235 -23.71 -11.04 41.90
N GLY A 236 -23.68 -12.05 41.01
CA GLY A 236 -24.59 -13.20 41.00
C GLY A 236 -24.03 -14.52 41.57
N ARG A 237 -22.86 -14.49 42.22
CA ARG A 237 -22.18 -15.71 42.73
C ARG A 237 -21.84 -15.71 44.22
N ASP A 238 -22.49 -14.85 44.98
CA ASP A 238 -22.56 -14.94 46.44
C ASP A 238 -24.04 -14.83 46.83
N ILE A 239 -24.72 -15.96 47.00
CA ILE A 239 -25.82 -16.23 47.95
C ILE A 239 -26.25 -17.69 47.71
N GLU A 240 -26.09 -18.46 48.80
CA GLU A 240 -26.49 -19.86 49.08
C GLU A 240 -25.65 -21.02 48.51
#